data_AF-Q9X300-F1
#
_entry.id   AF-Q9X300-F1
#
_cell.length_a   1.000
_cell.length_b   1.000
_cell.length_c   1.000
_cell.angle_alpha   90.00
_cell.angle_beta   90.00
_cell.angle_gamma   90.00
#
_symmetry.space_group_name_H-M   'P 1'
#
loop_
_entity.id
_entity.type
_entity.pdbx_description
1 polymer ?
#
loop_
_entity_poly.entity_id
_entity_poly.type
_entity_poly.pdbx_seq_one_letter_code
_entity_poly.pdbx_strand_id
1 'polypeptide(L)'
;MYINSVQVINYGPLENFKVNFKPNCLNIIEGSFGHGKTQLFGALLIPLVGEKVVRKHKDSDSPNATISISTTHKNITQKNELNYIEDNFFYKFSSIGPFNHENPMEHQEDISYYHTFTPLFLSPEETKVNLSIDVKDIELISHLIMDDTEALKMWNDIVNTYLIKYLSEWDKNFIHVSHGLEQILKLIKVVCIHAKNKLNSPIVIDGSFMTLSSDASKVIFSILSAYSKSIQIILFTLSSLEIDNSYLVAKLPENRGDYTHQFLMILDIIAVLC
;
A
#
# COMPACT_ATOMS: atom_id res chain seq x y z
N MET A 1 10.81 -3.91 -8.17
CA MET A 1 11.21 -3.74 -6.75
C MET A 1 10.18 -4.48 -5.90
N TYR A 2 10.55 -5.01 -4.74
CA TYR A 2 9.58 -5.48 -3.76
C TYR A 2 10.08 -5.22 -2.33
N ILE A 3 9.15 -5.11 -1.39
CA ILE A 3 9.41 -5.02 0.04
C ILE A 3 9.53 -6.44 0.56
N ASN A 4 10.64 -6.76 1.23
CA ASN A 4 10.87 -8.07 1.86
C ASN A 4 10.15 -8.16 3.20
N SER A 5 10.31 -7.14 4.04
CA SER A 5 9.80 -7.16 5.41
C SER A 5 9.73 -5.77 6.00
N VAL A 6 8.82 -5.59 6.94
CA VAL A 6 8.82 -4.45 7.88
C VAL A 6 8.85 -5.00 9.31
N GLN A 7 9.64 -4.35 10.16
CA GLN A 7 9.68 -4.56 11.58
C GLN A 7 9.54 -3.24 12.31
N VAL A 8 8.72 -3.22 13.34
CA VAL A 8 8.53 -2.09 14.26
C VAL A 8 8.73 -2.58 15.69
N ILE A 9 9.35 -1.74 16.52
CA ILE A 9 9.54 -1.96 17.95
C ILE A 9 9.12 -0.66 18.65
N ASN A 10 8.25 -0.76 19.63
CA ASN A 10 7.67 0.35 20.40
C ASN A 10 7.11 1.50 19.53
N TYR A 11 6.36 1.16 18.48
CA TYR A 11 5.83 2.15 17.54
C TYR A 11 4.30 2.17 17.54
N GLY A 12 3.73 3.17 18.23
CA GLY A 12 2.30 3.23 18.53
C GLY A 12 1.85 2.01 19.34
N PRO A 13 0.78 1.29 18.95
CA PRO A 13 0.32 0.11 19.69
C PRO A 13 1.15 -1.17 19.42
N LEU A 14 2.24 -1.07 18.65
CA LEU A 14 3.06 -2.23 18.25
C LEU A 14 4.35 -2.28 19.09
N GLU A 15 4.36 -3.12 20.12
CA GLU A 15 5.53 -3.34 21.00
C GLU A 15 6.69 -4.01 20.24
N ASN A 16 6.41 -5.09 19.53
CA ASN A 16 7.37 -5.74 18.63
C ASN A 16 6.60 -6.51 17.56
N PHE A 17 6.59 -6.00 16.34
CA PHE A 17 5.85 -6.58 15.23
C PHE A 17 6.74 -6.67 14.00
N LYS A 18 6.80 -7.86 13.39
CA LYS A 18 7.51 -8.11 12.13
C LYS A 18 6.60 -8.84 11.16
N VAL A 19 6.55 -8.35 9.94
CA VAL A 19 5.85 -8.98 8.81
C VAL A 19 6.83 -9.18 7.67
N ASN A 20 6.77 -10.36 7.04
CA ASN A 20 7.48 -10.66 5.82
C ASN A 20 6.48 -10.70 4.66
N PHE A 21 6.83 -10.08 3.55
CA PHE A 21 5.99 -10.01 2.37
C PHE A 21 6.54 -10.91 1.27
N LYS A 22 5.63 -11.47 0.47
CA LYS A 22 5.95 -12.25 -0.72
C LYS A 22 6.02 -11.31 -1.92
N PRO A 23 7.06 -11.42 -2.78
CA PRO A 23 7.06 -10.74 -4.07
C PRO A 23 5.96 -11.31 -4.97
N ASN A 24 5.46 -10.52 -5.92
CA ASN A 24 4.48 -10.95 -6.93
C ASN A 24 3.31 -11.73 -6.32
N CYS A 25 2.78 -11.17 -5.23
CA CYS A 25 1.71 -11.75 -4.44
C CYS A 25 0.87 -10.63 -3.84
N LEU A 26 -0.40 -10.92 -3.63
CA LEU A 26 -1.27 -10.11 -2.77
C LEU A 26 -0.92 -10.48 -1.33
N ASN A 27 -0.50 -9.49 -0.56
CA ASN A 27 -0.13 -9.62 0.84
C ASN A 27 -1.14 -8.85 1.67
N ILE A 28 -1.91 -9.55 2.49
CA ILE A 28 -2.97 -8.97 3.30
C ILE A 28 -2.54 -8.88 4.76
N ILE A 29 -2.70 -7.69 5.33
CA ILE A 29 -2.57 -7.43 6.76
C ILE A 29 -3.96 -7.09 7.31
N GLU A 30 -4.45 -7.94 8.20
CA GLU A 30 -5.72 -7.73 8.88
C GLU A 30 -5.52 -7.02 10.22
N GLY A 31 -6.43 -6.11 10.57
CA GLY A 31 -6.53 -5.59 11.93
C GLY A 31 -7.71 -4.67 12.16
N SER A 32 -8.16 -4.57 13.40
CA SER A 32 -9.24 -3.66 13.83
C SER A 32 -8.78 -2.20 13.90
N PHE A 33 -9.73 -1.26 14.04
CA PHE A 33 -9.42 0.17 14.18
C PHE A 33 -8.61 0.45 15.45
N GLY A 34 -7.49 1.18 15.33
CA GLY A 34 -6.61 1.49 16.46
C GLY A 34 -5.53 0.43 16.75
N HIS A 35 -5.43 -0.64 15.97
CA HIS A 35 -4.49 -1.75 16.19
C HIS A 35 -3.16 -1.59 15.42
N GLY A 36 -2.77 -0.36 15.07
CA GLY A 36 -1.46 -0.11 14.48
C GLY A 36 -1.39 -0.21 12.95
N LYS A 37 -2.51 -0.37 12.23
CA LYS A 37 -2.52 -0.37 10.75
C LYS A 37 -1.90 0.90 10.18
N THR A 38 -2.35 2.05 10.69
CA THR A 38 -1.82 3.36 10.31
C THR A 38 -0.33 3.39 10.61
N GLN A 39 0.12 3.10 11.83
CA GLN A 39 1.55 3.06 12.15
C GLN A 39 2.34 2.15 11.19
N LEU A 40 1.87 0.94 10.91
CA LEU A 40 2.55 0.03 9.98
C LEU A 40 2.58 0.56 8.53
N PHE A 41 1.53 1.25 8.07
CA PHE A 41 1.52 1.98 6.81
C PHE A 41 2.57 3.11 6.81
N GLY A 42 2.71 3.84 7.92
CA GLY A 42 3.73 4.88 8.09
C GLY A 42 5.15 4.33 8.10
N ALA A 43 5.35 3.17 8.72
CA ALA A 43 6.62 2.46 8.71
C ALA A 43 7.08 2.10 7.28
N LEU A 44 6.14 1.83 6.37
CA LEU A 44 6.44 1.57 4.96
C LEU A 44 6.97 2.81 4.21
N LEU A 45 6.69 4.03 4.71
CA LEU A 45 7.08 5.30 4.10
C LEU A 45 8.48 5.79 4.52
N ILE A 46 9.13 5.15 5.49
CA ILE A 46 10.45 5.57 6.01
C ILE A 46 11.51 5.77 4.93
N PRO A 47 11.66 4.90 3.91
CA PRO A 47 12.69 5.10 2.89
C PRO A 47 12.56 6.42 2.14
N LEU A 48 11.37 7.04 2.18
CA LEU A 48 11.01 8.22 1.40
C LEU A 48 11.08 9.49 2.24
N VAL A 49 10.49 9.44 3.44
CA VAL A 49 10.27 10.64 4.25
C VAL A 49 11.00 10.60 5.59
N GLY A 50 11.71 9.51 5.88
CA GLY A 50 12.58 9.37 7.06
C GLY A 50 11.84 9.65 8.36
N GLU A 51 12.41 10.53 9.19
CA GLU A 51 11.84 10.91 10.48
C GLU A 51 10.44 11.50 10.42
N LYS A 52 10.01 12.02 9.25
CA LYS A 52 8.69 12.65 9.09
C LYS A 52 7.54 11.66 9.33
N VAL A 53 7.76 10.34 9.20
CA VAL A 53 6.74 9.33 9.55
C VAL A 53 6.45 9.22 11.05
N VAL A 54 7.29 9.82 11.89
CA VAL A 54 7.21 9.70 13.35
C VAL A 54 6.84 11.05 13.95
N ARG A 55 5.62 11.18 14.48
CA ARG A 55 5.23 12.36 15.26
C ARG A 55 5.74 12.21 16.70
N LYS A 56 6.65 13.08 17.11
CA LYS A 56 7.07 13.14 18.52
C LYS A 56 5.89 13.51 19.41
N HIS A 57 5.66 12.74 20.47
CA HIS A 57 4.84 13.21 21.58
C HIS A 57 5.61 14.24 22.41
N LYS A 58 4.90 15.18 23.05
CA LYS A 58 5.51 16.20 23.92
C LYS A 58 5.81 15.67 25.33
N ASP A 59 5.48 14.42 25.61
CA ASP A 59 5.68 13.81 26.93
C ASP A 59 7.09 13.25 27.04
N SER A 60 7.73 13.50 28.20
CA SER A 60 9.13 13.20 28.50
C SER A 60 9.49 11.71 28.50
N ASP A 61 8.49 10.82 28.48
CA ASP A 61 8.65 9.39 28.72
C ASP A 61 8.32 8.55 27.46
N SER A 62 8.60 9.10 26.28
CA SER A 62 8.40 8.37 25.02
C SER A 62 9.42 7.23 24.90
N PRO A 63 8.98 5.95 24.77
CA PRO A 63 9.91 4.82 24.72
C PRO A 63 10.78 4.89 23.46
N ASN A 64 12.00 4.35 23.56
CA ASN A 64 12.86 4.17 22.39
C ASN A 64 12.13 3.30 21.36
N ALA A 65 12.09 3.76 20.12
CA ALA A 65 11.39 3.09 19.03
C ALA A 65 12.36 2.76 17.88
N THR A 66 12.14 1.62 17.24
CA THR A 66 12.92 1.22 16.06
C THR A 66 11.96 0.81 14.97
N ILE A 67 12.19 1.32 13.76
CA ILE A 67 11.47 0.90 12.58
C ILE A 67 12.48 0.49 11.52
N SER A 68 12.33 -0.73 11.01
CA SER A 68 13.21 -1.32 10.00
C SER A 68 12.38 -1.80 8.82
N ILE A 69 12.79 -1.41 7.62
CA ILE A 69 12.22 -1.91 6.37
C ILE A 69 13.33 -2.48 5.49
N SER A 70 13.05 -3.63 4.90
CA SER A 70 13.92 -4.24 3.91
C SER A 70 13.23 -4.32 2.55
N THR A 71 13.94 -3.93 1.50
CA THR A 71 13.49 -3.92 0.11
C THR A 71 14.50 -4.64 -0.77
N THR A 72 14.05 -5.21 -1.88
CA THR A 72 14.94 -5.80 -2.90
C THR A 72 14.64 -5.20 -4.26
N HIS A 73 15.70 -4.82 -4.97
CA HIS A 73 15.64 -4.36 -6.35
C HIS A 73 16.85 -4.88 -7.12
N LYS A 74 16.62 -5.48 -8.29
CA LYS A 74 17.69 -6.05 -9.16
C LYS A 74 18.72 -6.89 -8.38
N ASN A 75 18.26 -7.78 -7.50
CA ASN A 75 19.07 -8.66 -6.63
C ASN A 75 19.89 -7.96 -5.55
N ILE A 76 19.69 -6.66 -5.32
CA ILE A 76 20.28 -5.92 -4.21
C ILE A 76 19.21 -5.75 -3.14
N THR A 77 19.50 -6.28 -1.96
CA THR A 77 18.69 -6.11 -0.76
C THR A 77 19.16 -4.90 0.01
N GLN A 78 18.22 -4.09 0.47
CA GLN A 78 18.48 -2.90 1.24
C GLN A 78 17.77 -3.02 2.57
N LYS A 79 18.32 -2.34 3.57
CA LYS A 79 17.69 -2.17 4.88
C LYS A 79 17.81 -0.72 5.29
N ASN A 80 16.66 -0.09 5.50
CA ASN A 80 16.51 1.23 6.09
C ASN A 80 16.03 1.04 7.53
N GLU A 81 16.71 1.66 8.48
CA GLU A 81 16.37 1.58 9.90
C GLU A 81 16.36 2.99 10.49
N LEU A 82 15.24 3.36 11.10
CA LEU A 82 15.05 4.60 11.82
C LEU A 82 14.90 4.28 13.30
N ASN A 83 15.81 4.79 14.12
CA ASN A 83 15.79 4.65 15.57
C ASN A 83 15.43 5.99 16.20
N TYR A 84 14.45 5.99 17.10
CA TYR A 84 14.15 7.09 18.01
C TYR A 84 14.70 6.74 19.39
N ILE A 85 15.72 7.46 19.84
CA ILE A 85 16.39 7.21 21.12
C ILE A 85 16.63 8.56 21.80
N GLU A 86 16.14 8.72 23.02
CA GLU A 86 16.37 9.93 23.84
C GLU A 86 16.11 11.23 23.05
N ASP A 87 14.92 11.34 22.45
CA ASP A 87 14.47 12.47 21.61
C ASP A 87 15.23 12.72 20.30
N ASN A 88 16.17 11.85 19.96
CA ASN A 88 16.98 11.94 18.74
C ASN A 88 16.59 10.86 17.72
N PHE A 89 16.64 11.22 16.44
CA PHE A 89 16.48 10.28 15.34
C PHE A 89 17.85 9.87 14.78
N PHE A 90 18.06 8.56 14.67
CA PHE A 90 19.23 7.96 14.04
C PHE A 90 18.79 7.11 12.87
N TYR A 91 19.25 7.48 11.68
CA TYR A 91 18.97 6.73 10.46
C TYR A 91 20.18 5.87 10.08
N LYS A 92 19.93 4.60 9.81
CA LYS A 92 20.92 3.62 9.37
C LYS A 92 20.47 3.00 8.05
N PHE A 93 21.36 3.04 7.07
CA PHE A 93 21.19 2.41 5.77
C PHE A 93 22.23 1.31 5.58
N SER A 94 21.83 0.20 4.95
CA SER A 94 22.74 -0.85 4.52
C SER A 94 22.22 -1.53 3.26
N SER A 95 23.13 -2.04 2.44
CA SER A 95 22.82 -2.80 1.23
C SER A 95 23.67 -4.07 1.15
N ILE A 96 23.08 -5.13 0.58
CA ILE A 96 23.68 -6.45 0.41
C ILE A 96 23.29 -6.97 -0.97
N GLY A 97 24.25 -7.30 -1.82
CA GLY A 97 24.01 -7.85 -3.16
C GLY A 97 25.30 -8.06 -3.95
N PRO A 98 25.24 -8.74 -5.11
CA PRO A 98 26.40 -8.86 -5.99
C PRO A 98 26.79 -7.47 -6.49
N PHE A 99 28.01 -7.04 -6.13
CA PHE A 99 28.60 -5.81 -6.62
C PHE A 99 28.99 -6.04 -8.08
N ASN A 100 28.10 -5.70 -9.02
CA ASN A 100 28.34 -5.93 -10.45
C ASN A 100 29.32 -4.93 -11.08
N HIS A 101 29.66 -3.86 -10.35
CA HIS A 101 30.57 -2.81 -10.82
C HIS A 101 31.92 -2.89 -10.08
N GLU A 102 33.02 -2.86 -10.82
CA GLU A 102 34.38 -2.81 -10.25
C GLU A 102 34.68 -1.46 -9.57
N ASN A 103 33.89 -0.41 -9.85
CA ASN A 103 34.12 0.96 -9.39
C ASN A 103 33.20 1.36 -8.21
N PRO A 104 33.74 1.63 -6.99
CA PRO A 104 33.02 2.15 -5.82
C PRO A 104 32.15 3.40 -6.05
N MET A 105 32.49 4.25 -7.01
CA MET A 105 31.76 5.51 -7.28
C MET A 105 30.47 5.27 -8.08
N GLU A 106 30.44 4.31 -9.01
CA GLU A 106 29.21 3.91 -9.72
C GLU A 106 28.19 3.30 -8.74
N HIS A 107 28.66 2.68 -7.66
CA HIS A 107 27.79 2.21 -6.58
C HIS A 107 27.09 3.34 -5.80
N GLN A 108 27.70 4.53 -5.71
CA GLN A 108 27.02 5.68 -5.10
C GLN A 108 25.88 6.19 -5.97
N GLU A 109 26.02 6.13 -7.29
CA GLU A 109 24.93 6.42 -8.22
C GLU A 109 23.80 5.40 -8.06
N ASP A 110 24.12 4.10 -8.02
CA ASP A 110 23.16 3.04 -7.74
C ASP A 110 22.40 3.25 -6.42
N ILE A 111 23.12 3.57 -5.33
CA ILE A 111 22.54 3.91 -4.02
C ILE A 111 21.60 5.12 -4.13
N SER A 112 22.00 6.16 -4.85
CA SER A 112 21.17 7.36 -5.09
C SER A 112 19.90 7.04 -5.88
N TYR A 113 19.98 6.15 -6.88
CA TYR A 113 18.84 5.69 -7.66
C TYR A 113 17.88 4.83 -6.83
N TYR A 114 18.34 4.11 -5.81
CA TYR A 114 17.45 3.30 -4.99
C TYR A 114 16.49 4.10 -4.13
N HIS A 115 16.84 5.36 -3.79
CA HIS A 115 15.92 6.29 -3.14
C HIS A 115 14.84 6.85 -4.10
N THR A 116 14.95 6.61 -5.41
CA THR A 116 13.97 7.07 -6.41
C THR A 116 12.82 6.08 -6.63
N PHE A 117 12.96 4.82 -6.20
CA PHE A 117 11.92 3.80 -6.36
C PHE A 117 11.01 3.76 -5.14
N THR A 118 9.84 4.37 -5.31
CA THR A 118 8.83 4.53 -4.27
C THR A 118 7.69 3.55 -4.50
N PRO A 119 7.25 2.78 -3.49
CA PRO A 119 5.96 2.09 -3.56
C PRO A 119 4.86 3.08 -3.91
N LEU A 120 3.87 2.66 -4.70
CA LEU A 120 2.67 3.46 -4.92
C LEU A 120 1.76 3.31 -3.72
N PHE A 121 1.60 4.37 -2.93
CA PHE A 121 0.70 4.40 -1.79
C PHE A 121 -0.69 4.88 -2.24
N LEU A 122 -1.72 4.27 -1.67
CA LEU A 122 -3.12 4.64 -1.87
C LEU A 122 -3.79 4.84 -0.52
N SER A 123 -4.04 6.10 -0.21
CA SER A 123 -4.87 6.56 0.89
C SER A 123 -6.19 7.20 0.41
N PRO A 124 -7.17 7.43 1.30
CA PRO A 124 -8.39 8.15 0.97
C PRO A 124 -8.16 9.51 0.29
N GLU A 125 -7.09 10.23 0.66
CA GLU A 125 -6.80 11.57 0.14
C GLU A 125 -6.12 11.57 -1.24
N GLU A 126 -5.34 10.53 -1.54
CA GLU A 126 -4.63 10.35 -2.83
C GLU A 126 -5.56 9.85 -3.93
N THR A 127 -6.70 9.28 -3.56
CA THR A 127 -7.71 8.82 -4.53
C THR A 127 -8.52 9.95 -5.16
N LYS A 128 -8.08 11.22 -5.11
CA LYS A 128 -8.61 12.34 -5.95
C LYS A 128 -8.28 12.17 -7.44
N VAL A 129 -8.12 10.92 -7.90
CA VAL A 129 -7.93 10.57 -9.30
C VAL A 129 -9.20 10.94 -10.05
N ASN A 130 -9.05 11.66 -11.16
CA ASN A 130 -10.17 11.90 -12.06
C ASN A 130 -10.74 10.54 -12.52
N LEU A 131 -12.00 10.27 -12.16
CA LEU A 131 -12.71 9.00 -12.35
C LEU A 131 -13.01 8.65 -13.82
N SER A 132 -12.35 9.31 -14.78
CA SER A 132 -12.44 8.96 -16.18
C SER A 132 -11.87 7.56 -16.44
N ILE A 133 -12.74 6.56 -16.48
CA ILE A 133 -12.45 5.20 -16.96
C ILE A 133 -12.68 5.20 -18.47
N ASP A 134 -11.67 4.80 -19.24
CA ASP A 134 -11.77 4.69 -20.70
C ASP A 134 -11.97 3.24 -21.17
N VAL A 135 -12.25 3.04 -22.46
CA VAL A 135 -12.47 1.70 -23.03
C VAL A 135 -11.26 0.78 -22.84
N LYS A 136 -10.03 1.32 -22.88
CA LYS A 136 -8.81 0.51 -22.67
C LYS A 136 -8.66 0.08 -21.21
N ASP A 137 -9.10 0.91 -20.27
CA ASP A 137 -9.17 0.54 -18.85
C ASP A 137 -10.15 -0.64 -18.68
N ILE A 138 -11.31 -0.59 -19.35
CA ILE A 138 -12.30 -1.67 -19.29
C ILE A 138 -11.73 -2.97 -19.86
N GLU A 139 -11.13 -2.92 -21.05
CA GLU A 139 -10.49 -4.07 -21.70
C GLU A 139 -9.40 -4.69 -20.82
N LEU A 140 -8.57 -3.85 -20.20
CA LEU A 140 -7.50 -4.30 -19.31
C LEU A 140 -8.07 -5.06 -18.10
N ILE A 141 -9.08 -4.50 -17.43
CA ILE A 141 -9.70 -5.16 -16.26
C ILE A 141 -10.38 -6.46 -16.68
N SER A 142 -11.16 -6.45 -17.76
CA SER A 142 -11.82 -7.66 -18.27
C SER A 142 -10.81 -8.75 -18.62
N HIS A 143 -9.66 -8.39 -19.17
CA HIS A 143 -8.57 -9.33 -19.44
C HIS A 143 -7.93 -9.87 -18.15
N LEU A 144 -7.70 -9.03 -17.14
CA LEU A 144 -7.08 -9.43 -15.88
C LEU A 144 -7.89 -10.49 -15.12
N ILE A 145 -9.22 -10.39 -15.14
CA ILE A 145 -10.12 -11.29 -14.39
C ILE A 145 -10.84 -12.31 -15.28
N MET A 146 -10.37 -12.54 -16.51
CA MET A 146 -11.08 -13.40 -17.48
C MET A 146 -11.30 -14.83 -16.98
N ASP A 147 -10.40 -15.32 -16.13
CA ASP A 147 -10.45 -16.68 -15.57
C ASP A 147 -11.41 -16.79 -14.37
N ASP A 148 -11.80 -15.67 -13.76
CA ASP A 148 -12.79 -15.62 -12.69
C ASP A 148 -14.16 -15.25 -13.28
N THR A 149 -14.91 -16.28 -13.69
CA THR A 149 -16.19 -16.10 -14.39
C THR A 149 -17.21 -15.28 -13.60
N GLU A 150 -17.18 -15.35 -12.26
CA GLU A 150 -18.13 -14.66 -11.42
C GLU A 150 -17.74 -13.18 -11.25
N ALA A 151 -16.47 -12.91 -10.98
CA ALA A 151 -15.96 -11.53 -10.95
C ALA A 151 -16.10 -10.85 -12.32
N LEU A 152 -15.84 -11.55 -13.42
CA LEU A 152 -16.00 -11.02 -14.77
C LEU A 152 -17.47 -10.67 -15.07
N LYS A 153 -18.41 -11.53 -14.64
CA LYS A 153 -19.84 -11.24 -14.78
C LYS A 153 -20.22 -9.96 -14.02
N MET A 154 -19.83 -9.87 -12.75
CA MET A 154 -20.09 -8.68 -11.93
C MET A 154 -19.44 -7.41 -12.51
N TRP A 155 -18.22 -7.52 -13.05
CA TRP A 155 -17.55 -6.42 -13.73
C TRP A 155 -18.31 -5.96 -14.98
N ASN A 156 -18.77 -6.90 -15.81
CA ASN A 156 -19.58 -6.57 -16.98
C ASN A 156 -20.91 -5.90 -16.59
N ASP A 157 -21.53 -6.31 -15.49
CA ASP A 157 -22.73 -5.66 -14.96
C ASP A 157 -22.42 -4.21 -14.52
N ILE A 158 -21.28 -3.96 -13.85
CA ILE A 158 -20.81 -2.60 -13.51
C ILE A 158 -20.61 -1.76 -14.79
N VAL A 159 -19.94 -2.32 -15.79
CA VAL A 159 -19.65 -1.64 -17.06
C VAL A 159 -20.95 -1.27 -17.77
N ASN A 160 -21.86 -2.22 -17.96
CA ASN A 160 -23.11 -2.02 -18.69
C ASN A 160 -24.05 -1.06 -17.98
N THR A 161 -24.12 -1.15 -16.65
CA THR A 161 -25.07 -0.36 -15.85
C THR A 161 -24.58 1.08 -15.63
N TYR A 162 -23.29 1.26 -15.35
CA TYR A 162 -22.75 2.55 -14.89
C TYR A 162 -21.80 3.19 -15.91
N LEU A 163 -20.90 2.43 -16.53
CA LEU A 163 -19.83 3.02 -17.35
C LEU A 163 -20.25 3.27 -18.81
N ILE A 164 -21.03 2.39 -19.44
CA ILE A 164 -21.50 2.61 -20.82
C ILE A 164 -22.43 3.80 -20.89
N LYS A 165 -23.34 3.93 -19.91
CA LYS A 165 -24.20 5.11 -19.78
C LYS A 165 -23.38 6.40 -19.64
N TYR A 166 -22.32 6.37 -18.81
CA TYR A 166 -21.36 7.47 -18.64
C TYR A 166 -20.59 7.85 -19.92
N LEU A 167 -20.13 6.86 -20.70
CA LEU A 167 -19.37 7.09 -21.92
C LEU A 167 -20.21 7.65 -23.07
N SER A 168 -21.55 7.51 -23.00
CA SER A 168 -22.49 7.92 -24.04
C SER A 168 -23.08 9.32 -23.86
N GLU A 169 -23.08 9.88 -22.65
CA GLU A 169 -23.63 11.21 -22.38
C GLU A 169 -22.59 12.30 -22.73
N TRP A 170 -22.97 13.23 -23.63
CA TRP A 170 -22.10 14.30 -24.14
C TRP A 170 -21.60 15.28 -23.07
N ASP A 171 -22.25 15.30 -21.92
CA ASP A 171 -21.87 16.13 -20.79
C ASP A 171 -21.32 15.21 -19.69
N LYS A 172 -19.98 15.22 -19.48
CA LYS A 172 -19.28 14.42 -18.45
C LYS A 172 -19.59 14.89 -17.01
N ASN A 173 -20.69 15.60 -16.83
CA ASN A 173 -21.06 16.23 -15.58
C ASN A 173 -21.64 15.19 -14.63
N PHE A 174 -20.74 14.72 -13.74
CA PHE A 174 -20.98 14.06 -12.46
C PHE A 174 -22.20 13.14 -12.39
N ILE A 175 -21.99 11.87 -12.76
CA ILE A 175 -22.86 10.80 -12.27
C ILE A 175 -22.69 10.73 -10.75
N HIS A 176 -23.80 10.86 -10.02
CA HIS A 176 -23.89 10.50 -8.62
C HIS A 176 -23.74 8.97 -8.49
N VAL A 177 -22.49 8.50 -8.46
CA VAL A 177 -22.18 7.12 -8.08
C VAL A 177 -22.27 6.98 -6.55
N SER A 178 -22.63 5.79 -6.07
CA SER A 178 -22.51 5.52 -4.64
C SER A 178 -21.05 5.64 -4.20
N HIS A 179 -20.79 6.07 -2.96
CA HIS A 179 -19.42 6.18 -2.45
C HIS A 179 -18.65 4.85 -2.56
N GLY A 180 -19.31 3.71 -2.37
CA GLY A 180 -18.70 2.40 -2.56
C GLY A 180 -18.22 2.17 -4.01
N LEU A 181 -19.08 2.47 -5.00
CA LEU A 181 -18.71 2.34 -6.41
C LEU A 181 -17.60 3.32 -6.80
N GLU A 182 -17.61 4.53 -6.26
CA GLU A 182 -16.56 5.52 -6.46
C GLU A 182 -15.18 4.98 -6.02
N GLN A 183 -15.10 4.37 -4.84
CA GLN A 183 -13.86 3.79 -4.32
C GLN A 183 -13.37 2.60 -5.17
N ILE A 184 -14.27 1.77 -5.68
CA ILE A 184 -13.95 0.68 -6.61
C ILE A 184 -13.30 1.24 -7.87
N LEU A 185 -13.94 2.22 -8.50
CA LEU A 185 -13.46 2.80 -9.75
C LEU A 185 -12.13 3.53 -9.56
N LYS A 186 -11.93 4.19 -8.41
CA LYS A 186 -10.64 4.78 -8.03
C LYS A 186 -9.53 3.74 -7.96
N LEU A 187 -9.76 2.62 -7.29
CA LEU A 187 -8.78 1.55 -7.18
C LEU A 187 -8.46 0.93 -8.55
N ILE A 188 -9.49 0.66 -9.34
CA ILE A 188 -9.35 0.17 -10.71
C ILE A 188 -8.50 1.13 -11.53
N LYS A 189 -8.79 2.44 -11.47
CA LYS A 189 -8.03 3.43 -12.21
C LYS A 189 -6.56 3.44 -11.83
N VAL A 190 -6.25 3.25 -10.55
CA VAL A 190 -4.86 3.14 -10.09
C VAL A 190 -4.17 1.92 -10.69
N VAL A 191 -4.82 0.75 -10.64
CA VAL A 191 -4.28 -0.47 -11.27
C VAL A 191 -4.01 -0.23 -12.75
N CYS A 192 -4.95 0.41 -13.46
CA CYS A 192 -4.80 0.74 -14.87
C CYS A 192 -3.65 1.72 -15.13
N ILE A 193 -3.51 2.79 -14.33
CA ILE A 193 -2.40 3.75 -14.46
C ILE A 193 -1.07 3.06 -14.22
N HIS A 194 -0.98 2.24 -13.17
CA HIS A 194 0.23 1.49 -12.83
C HIS A 194 0.62 0.53 -13.96
N ALA A 195 -0.35 -0.19 -14.54
CA ALA A 195 -0.14 -1.12 -15.63
C ALA A 195 0.27 -0.40 -16.93
N LYS A 196 -0.43 0.67 -17.30
CA LYS A 196 -0.16 1.48 -18.50
C LYS A 196 1.25 2.08 -18.46
N ASN A 197 1.68 2.57 -17.30
CA ASN A 197 3.00 3.16 -17.10
C ASN A 197 4.13 2.13 -16.92
N LYS A 198 3.81 0.82 -16.93
CA LYS A 198 4.78 -0.29 -16.73
C LYS A 198 5.62 -0.09 -15.46
N LEU A 199 4.99 0.41 -14.41
CA LEU A 199 5.64 0.56 -13.12
C LEU A 199 5.92 -0.82 -12.53
N ASN A 200 7.10 -0.99 -11.95
CA ASN A 200 7.53 -2.22 -11.28
C ASN A 200 7.67 -2.03 -9.76
N SER A 201 7.06 -0.98 -9.22
CA SER A 201 7.01 -0.69 -7.79
C SER A 201 5.88 -1.47 -7.13
N PRO A 202 6.01 -1.83 -5.84
CA PRO A 202 4.90 -2.42 -5.10
C PRO A 202 3.77 -1.39 -4.90
N ILE A 203 2.53 -1.88 -4.80
CA ILE A 203 1.36 -1.06 -4.46
C ILE A 203 0.99 -1.31 -3.00
N VAL A 204 0.82 -0.25 -2.22
CA VAL A 204 0.40 -0.30 -0.82
C VAL A 204 -0.96 0.39 -0.68
N ILE A 205 -1.95 -0.33 -0.17
CA ILE A 205 -3.34 0.10 -0.11
C ILE A 205 -3.80 0.12 1.33
N ASP A 206 -4.20 1.29 1.84
CA ASP A 206 -4.92 1.35 3.12
C ASP A 206 -6.41 1.04 2.89
N GLY A 207 -6.82 -0.21 3.03
CA GLY A 207 -8.22 -0.62 2.83
C GLY A 207 -9.21 -0.11 3.87
N SER A 208 -8.82 0.83 4.75
CA SER A 208 -9.76 1.54 5.64
C SER A 208 -10.91 2.24 4.88
N PHE A 209 -10.70 2.61 3.61
CA PHE A 209 -11.74 3.17 2.73
C PHE A 209 -12.57 2.11 1.98
N MET A 210 -12.27 0.83 2.12
CA MET A 210 -12.93 -0.26 1.39
C MET A 210 -14.13 -0.84 2.14
N THR A 211 -15.10 0.00 2.51
CA THR A 211 -16.42 -0.48 2.96
C THR A 211 -17.27 -0.85 1.73
N LEU A 212 -17.01 -2.04 1.19
CA LEU A 212 -17.62 -2.56 -0.02
C LEU A 212 -18.71 -3.59 0.29
N SER A 213 -19.70 -3.74 -0.61
CA SER A 213 -20.60 -4.90 -0.59
C SER A 213 -19.82 -6.19 -0.88
N SER A 214 -20.42 -7.35 -0.61
CA SER A 214 -19.83 -8.66 -0.93
C SER A 214 -19.37 -8.75 -2.40
N ASP A 215 -20.24 -8.31 -3.31
CA ASP A 215 -20.05 -8.43 -4.76
C ASP A 215 -18.94 -7.48 -5.23
N ALA A 216 -18.93 -6.25 -4.72
CA ALA A 216 -17.90 -5.25 -4.99
C ALA A 216 -16.52 -5.71 -4.46
N SER A 217 -16.50 -6.28 -3.27
CA SER A 217 -15.28 -6.83 -2.66
C SER A 217 -14.72 -7.93 -3.55
N LYS A 218 -15.58 -8.83 -4.04
CA LYS A 218 -15.17 -9.92 -4.92
C LYS A 218 -14.47 -9.43 -6.18
N VAL A 219 -15.07 -8.49 -6.91
CA VAL A 219 -14.46 -7.92 -8.11
C VAL A 219 -13.09 -7.31 -7.81
N ILE A 220 -12.99 -6.49 -6.75
CA ILE A 220 -11.73 -5.87 -6.36
C ILE A 220 -10.69 -6.91 -5.98
N PHE A 221 -11.03 -7.91 -5.17
CA PHE A 221 -10.11 -8.96 -4.77
C PHE A 221 -9.63 -9.78 -5.96
N SER A 222 -10.51 -10.11 -6.91
CA SER A 222 -10.12 -10.83 -8.12
C SER A 222 -9.16 -10.01 -8.99
N ILE A 223 -9.40 -8.70 -9.14
CA ILE A 223 -8.49 -7.78 -9.84
C ILE A 223 -7.14 -7.69 -9.14
N LEU A 224 -7.13 -7.42 -7.83
CA LEU A 224 -5.89 -7.29 -7.05
C LEU A 224 -5.12 -8.61 -7.02
N SER A 225 -5.78 -9.74 -6.82
CA SER A 225 -5.15 -11.07 -6.84
C SER A 225 -4.53 -11.35 -8.22
N ALA A 226 -5.28 -11.17 -9.31
CA ALA A 226 -4.78 -11.41 -10.66
C ALA A 226 -3.58 -10.51 -10.99
N TYR A 227 -3.69 -9.20 -10.69
CA TYR A 227 -2.62 -8.25 -10.96
C TYR A 227 -1.40 -8.46 -10.05
N SER A 228 -1.61 -8.97 -8.83
CA SER A 228 -0.51 -9.25 -7.92
C SER A 228 0.44 -10.34 -8.41
N LYS A 229 0.04 -11.19 -9.37
CA LYS A 229 0.91 -12.21 -9.95
C LYS A 229 2.15 -11.63 -10.64
N SER A 230 2.13 -10.36 -11.03
CA SER A 230 3.26 -9.66 -11.66
C SER A 230 3.86 -8.56 -10.80
N ILE A 231 3.14 -8.06 -9.79
CA ILE A 231 3.53 -6.94 -8.93
C ILE A 231 3.21 -7.27 -7.47
N GLN A 232 4.06 -6.88 -6.52
CA GLN A 232 3.70 -7.01 -5.11
C GLN A 232 2.61 -6.00 -4.72
N ILE A 233 1.53 -6.49 -4.13
CA ILE A 233 0.48 -5.64 -3.53
C ILE A 233 0.43 -5.92 -2.03
N ILE A 234 0.38 -4.85 -1.23
CA ILE A 234 0.19 -4.91 0.23
C ILE A 234 -1.14 -4.23 0.54
N LEU A 235 -2.10 -4.98 1.04
CA LEU A 235 -3.44 -4.49 1.38
C LEU A 235 -3.65 -4.56 2.89
N PHE A 236 -3.93 -3.42 3.51
CA PHE A 236 -4.41 -3.36 4.88
C PHE A 236 -5.93 -3.47 4.88
N THR A 237 -6.50 -4.30 5.74
CA THR A 237 -7.97 -4.47 5.77
C THR A 237 -8.51 -4.75 7.16
N LEU A 238 -9.83 -4.63 7.31
CA LEU A 238 -10.54 -5.02 8.53
C LEU A 238 -10.74 -6.54 8.55
N SER A 239 -10.74 -7.12 9.74
CA SER A 239 -10.89 -8.57 9.98
C SER A 239 -12.26 -9.15 9.60
N SER A 240 -13.17 -8.34 9.04
CA SER A 240 -14.56 -8.72 8.73
C SER A 240 -14.74 -9.30 7.33
N LEU A 241 -13.70 -9.32 6.50
CA LEU A 241 -13.76 -9.90 5.16
C LEU A 241 -13.29 -11.36 5.23
N GLU A 242 -14.04 -12.27 4.59
CA GLU A 242 -13.54 -13.64 4.38
C GLU A 242 -12.43 -13.58 3.34
N ILE A 243 -11.20 -13.81 3.82
CA ILE A 243 -10.00 -13.72 3.00
C ILE A 243 -9.38 -15.11 2.94
N ASP A 244 -8.99 -15.53 1.74
CA ASP A 244 -8.20 -16.74 1.57
C ASP A 244 -6.86 -16.59 2.32
N ASN A 245 -6.62 -17.51 3.26
CA ASN A 245 -5.41 -17.58 4.08
C ASN A 245 -4.12 -17.62 3.25
N SER A 246 -4.18 -17.96 1.96
CA SER A 246 -3.03 -17.94 1.04
C SER A 246 -2.42 -16.53 0.87
N TYR A 247 -3.25 -15.48 0.98
CA TYR A 247 -2.85 -14.07 0.86
C TYR A 247 -2.55 -13.38 2.20
N LEU A 248 -3.05 -13.93 3.31
CA LEU A 248 -2.86 -13.38 4.64
C LEU A 248 -1.40 -13.53 5.09
N VAL A 249 -0.72 -12.40 5.33
CA VAL A 249 0.67 -12.41 5.82
C VAL A 249 0.78 -12.05 7.30
N ALA A 250 -0.21 -11.34 7.85
CA ALA A 250 -0.25 -11.06 9.28
C ALA A 250 -1.65 -10.66 9.76
N LYS A 251 -1.93 -10.94 11.04
CA LYS A 251 -3.00 -10.31 11.80
C LYS A 251 -2.35 -9.40 12.84
N LEU A 252 -2.79 -8.15 12.92
CA LEU A 252 -2.34 -7.21 13.94
C LEU A 252 -2.88 -7.63 15.31
N PRO A 253 -2.09 -7.45 16.38
CA PRO A 253 -2.47 -7.90 17.71
C PRO A 253 -3.75 -7.22 18.19
N GLU A 254 -4.59 -7.95 18.92
CA GLU A 254 -5.74 -7.38 19.60
C GLU A 254 -5.27 -6.52 20.78
N ASN A 255 -5.74 -5.26 20.86
CA ASN A 255 -5.33 -4.32 21.90
C ASN A 255 -5.59 -4.91 23.29
N ARG A 256 -4.54 -5.03 24.11
CA ARG A 256 -4.64 -5.27 25.55
C ARG A 256 -4.45 -3.94 26.28
N GLY A 257 -5.54 -3.19 26.48
CA GLY A 257 -5.59 -2.08 27.44
C GLY A 257 -5.20 -0.69 26.92
N ASP A 258 -5.62 0.33 27.66
CA ASP A 258 -5.46 1.76 27.40
C ASP A 258 -3.99 2.16 27.13
N TYR A 259 -3.72 2.67 25.93
CA TYR A 259 -2.43 3.26 25.58
C TYR A 259 -2.60 4.77 25.41
N THR A 260 -2.35 5.51 26.49
CA THR A 260 -2.29 6.99 26.53
C THR A 260 -0.96 7.58 26.03
N HIS A 261 -0.01 6.74 25.59
CA HIS A 261 1.32 7.15 25.14
C HIS A 261 1.60 6.58 23.73
N GLN A 262 1.00 7.16 22.69
CA GLN A 262 1.09 6.60 21.33
C GLN A 262 1.69 7.57 20.32
N PHE A 263 2.77 7.18 19.65
CA PHE A 263 3.20 7.82 18.40
C PHE A 263 2.06 7.78 17.37
N LEU A 264 1.49 8.94 17.08
CA LEU A 264 0.46 9.16 16.06
C LEU A 264 1.13 9.37 14.70
N MET A 265 0.59 8.77 13.64
CA MET A 265 0.98 9.15 12.28
C MET A 265 0.37 10.51 11.93
N ILE A 266 1.12 11.33 11.19
CA ILE A 266 0.59 12.52 10.52
C ILE A 266 0.01 12.07 9.16
N LEU A 267 -1.30 12.24 8.97
CA LEU A 267 -1.95 12.14 7.66
C LEU A 267 -1.37 13.18 6.66
N ASP A 268 -0.81 14.28 7.14
CA ASP A 268 -0.20 15.35 6.32
C ASP A 268 1.09 14.96 5.56
N ILE A 269 1.62 13.74 5.71
CA ILE A 269 2.80 13.27 4.94
C ILE A 269 2.48 13.11 3.45
N ILE A 270 1.22 12.84 3.14
CA ILE A 270 0.74 12.69 1.75
C ILE A 270 0.82 14.01 0.99
N ALA A 271 0.66 15.15 1.69
CA ALA A 271 0.84 16.46 1.10
C ALA A 271 2.31 16.78 0.75
N VAL A 272 3.28 16.04 1.31
CA VAL A 272 4.73 16.22 1.05
C VAL A 272 5.22 15.37 -0.13
N LEU A 273 4.41 14.40 -0.59
CA LEU A 273 4.69 13.57 -1.76
C LEU A 273 4.06 14.11 -3.06
N CYS A 274 3.42 15.29 -3.01
CA CYS A 274 2.90 16.06 -4.15
C CYS A 274 3.76 17.30 -4.43
#